data_AF-A0A6B3FPC3-F1
#
_entry.id   AF-A0A6B3FPC3-F1
#
_cell.length_a   1.000
_cell.length_b   1.000
_cell.length_c   1.000
_cell.angle_alpha   90.00
_cell.angle_beta   90.00
_cell.angle_gamma   90.00
#
_symmetry.space_group_name_H-M   'P 1'
#
loop_
_entity.id
_entity.type
_entity.pdbx_description
1 polymer ?
#
loop_
_entity_poly.entity_id
_entity_poly.type
_entity_poly.pdbx_seq_one_letter_code
_entity_poly.pdbx_strand_id
1 'polypeptide(L)'
;MGDRNSDERISTVFSLLSQRGELQVRLLPGLLGVSGATVRRDLALMEETGLIRRSYGKVTAARRGAELPVSLRVSQNTEAKRRIGALA
;
A
#
# COMPACT_ATOMS: atom_id res chain seq x y z
N MET A 1 3.32 -6.37 17.91
CA MET A 1 3.10 -4.91 17.76
C MET A 1 3.53 -4.41 16.37
N GLY A 2 3.50 -5.26 15.32
CA GLY A 2 4.13 -4.95 14.02
C GLY A 2 3.16 -4.64 12.87
N ASP A 3 1.88 -4.95 13.01
CA ASP A 3 0.99 -5.07 11.85
C ASP A 3 0.36 -3.75 11.36
N ARG A 4 0.18 -2.75 12.24
CA ARG A 4 -0.51 -1.50 11.85
C ARG A 4 0.21 -0.70 10.77
N ASN A 5 1.55 -0.73 10.76
CA ASN A 5 2.33 0.02 9.77
C ASN A 5 2.35 -0.70 8.41
N SER A 6 2.27 -2.03 8.36
CA SER A 6 2.19 -2.76 7.08
C SER A 6 0.87 -2.46 6.33
N ASP A 7 -0.26 -2.46 7.03
CA ASP A 7 -1.56 -2.17 6.41
C ASP A 7 -1.62 -0.74 5.84
N GLU A 8 -1.10 0.24 6.58
CA GLU A 8 -1.03 1.64 6.14
C GLU A 8 -0.13 1.78 4.90
N ARG A 9 1.03 1.12 4.88
CA ARG A 9 1.95 1.10 3.74
C ARG A 9 1.32 0.44 2.51
N ILE A 10 0.68 -0.72 2.68
CA ILE A 10 -0.04 -1.42 1.61
C ILE A 10 -1.10 -0.51 1.01
N SER A 11 -1.87 0.16 1.85
CA SER A 11 -2.92 1.09 1.42
C SER A 11 -2.35 2.30 0.66
N THR A 12 -1.19 2.81 1.09
CA THR A 12 -0.48 3.92 0.45
C THR A 12 0.06 3.51 -0.93
N VAL A 13 0.72 2.36 -1.03
CA VAL A 13 1.21 1.79 -2.30
C VAL A 13 0.05 1.58 -3.26
N PHE A 14 -1.07 1.06 -2.77
CA PHE A 14 -2.25 0.84 -3.58
C PHE A 14 -2.87 2.14 -4.09
N SER A 15 -2.99 3.16 -3.24
CA SER A 15 -3.46 4.50 -3.64
C SER A 15 -2.56 5.11 -4.73
N LEU A 16 -1.24 5.00 -4.56
CA LEU A 16 -0.27 5.46 -5.55
C LEU A 16 -0.37 4.67 -6.86
N LEU A 17 -0.60 3.36 -6.82
CA LEU A 17 -0.84 2.53 -8.00
C LEU A 17 -2.14 2.90 -8.71
N SER A 18 -3.22 3.19 -7.98
CA SER A 18 -4.48 3.63 -8.56
C SER A 18 -4.37 4.99 -9.24
N GLN A 19 -3.56 5.91 -8.70
CA GLN A 19 -3.32 7.22 -9.30
C GLN A 19 -2.34 7.20 -10.48
N ARG A 20 -1.26 6.42 -10.37
CA ARG A 20 -0.16 6.41 -11.37
C ARG A 20 -0.21 5.25 -12.36
N GLY A 21 -1.01 4.22 -12.09
CA GLY A 21 -1.08 2.97 -12.85
C GLY A 21 0.07 2.00 -12.57
N GLU A 22 1.30 2.51 -12.49
CA GLU A 22 2.51 1.72 -12.22
C GLU A 22 3.47 2.43 -11.26
N LEU A 23 4.25 1.66 -10.52
CA LEU A 23 5.30 2.13 -9.61
C LEU A 23 6.59 1.33 -9.80
N GLN A 24 7.74 1.99 -9.65
CA GLN A 24 9.03 1.28 -9.66
C GLN A 24 9.34 0.70 -8.26
N VAL A 25 9.66 -0.59 -8.20
CA VAL A 25 9.99 -1.28 -6.94
C VAL A 25 11.17 -0.61 -6.23
N ARG A 26 12.14 -0.09 -6.98
CA ARG A 26 13.33 0.57 -6.44
C ARG A 26 13.05 1.92 -5.76
N LEU A 27 11.94 2.58 -6.09
CA LEU A 27 11.56 3.87 -5.52
C LEU A 27 10.74 3.72 -4.24
N LEU A 28 10.04 2.60 -4.09
CA LEU A 28 9.16 2.34 -2.94
C LEU A 28 9.87 2.42 -1.58
N PRO A 29 11.11 1.92 -1.37
CA PRO A 29 11.80 2.05 -0.10
C PRO A 29 12.00 3.51 0.31
N GLY A 30 12.38 4.38 -0.65
CA GLY A 30 12.55 5.81 -0.40
C GLY A 30 11.23 6.53 -0.19
N LEU A 31 10.18 6.16 -0.92
CA LEU A 31 8.84 6.76 -0.78
C LEU A 31 8.15 6.39 0.54
N LEU A 32 8.37 5.17 1.03
CA LEU A 32 7.76 4.65 2.25
C LEU A 32 8.64 4.82 3.50
N GLY A 33 9.91 5.22 3.34
CA GLY A 33 10.87 5.36 4.44
C GLY A 33 11.22 4.02 5.12
N VAL A 34 11.11 2.90 4.40
CA VAL A 34 11.39 1.55 4.95
C VAL A 34 12.47 0.84 4.16
N SER A 35 13.05 -0.22 4.75
CA SER A 35 14.08 -1.02 4.09
C SER A 35 13.53 -1.72 2.83
N GLY A 36 14.41 -1.96 1.85
CA GLY A 36 14.03 -2.73 0.66
C GLY A 36 13.53 -4.15 0.96
N ALA A 37 13.98 -4.76 2.06
CA ALA A 37 13.47 -6.06 2.51
C ALA A 37 12.04 -5.98 3.02
N THR A 38 11.68 -4.89 3.71
CA THR A 38 10.31 -4.62 4.17
C THR A 38 9.37 -4.41 2.99
N VAL A 39 9.76 -3.56 2.03
CA VAL A 39 8.98 -3.36 0.79
C VAL A 39 8.77 -4.67 0.04
N ARG A 40 9.81 -5.51 -0.09
CA ARG A 40 9.67 -6.80 -0.78
C ARG A 40 8.66 -7.72 -0.10
N ARG A 41 8.63 -7.75 1.24
CA ARG A 41 7.63 -8.49 2.03
C ARG A 41 6.22 -7.94 1.84
N ASP A 42 6.03 -6.63 1.99
CA ASP A 42 4.72 -6.00 1.84
C ASP A 42 4.17 -6.22 0.40
N LEU A 43 5.01 -6.04 -0.61
CA LEU A 43 4.65 -6.32 -2.00
C LEU A 43 4.37 -7.82 -2.25
N ALA A 44 5.07 -8.74 -1.57
CA ALA A 44 4.78 -10.16 -1.70
C ALA A 44 3.37 -10.49 -1.16
N LEU A 45 3.00 -9.90 -0.01
CA LEU A 45 1.64 -10.02 0.55
C LEU A 45 0.59 -9.44 -0.39
N MET A 46 0.86 -8.27 -0.99
CA MET A 46 -0.05 -7.64 -1.96
C MET A 46 -0.19 -8.47 -3.25
N GLU A 47 0.87 -9.17 -3.67
CA GLU A 47 0.87 -10.05 -4.84
C GLU A 47 0.12 -11.36 -4.55
N GLU A 48 0.33 -11.95 -3.37
CA GLU A 48 -0.37 -13.15 -2.88
C GLU A 48 -1.89 -12.91 -2.74
N THR A 49 -2.27 -11.72 -2.26
CA THR A 49 -3.68 -11.30 -2.16
C THR A 49 -4.29 -10.84 -3.49
N GLY A 50 -3.50 -10.81 -4.58
CA GLY A 50 -3.97 -10.42 -5.90
C GLY A 50 -4.30 -8.94 -6.05
N LEU A 51 -3.74 -8.06 -5.21
CA LEU A 51 -3.91 -6.60 -5.29
C LEU A 51 -3.02 -5.98 -6.37
N ILE A 52 -1.81 -6.54 -6.52
CA ILE A 52 -0.79 -6.03 -7.45
C ILE A 52 -0.24 -7.14 -8.32
N ARG A 53 0.49 -6.74 -9.36
CA ARG A 53 1.25 -7.61 -10.23
C ARG A 53 2.63 -7.01 -10.44
N ARG A 54 3.68 -7.83 -10.30
CA ARG A 54 5.04 -7.39 -10.60
C ARG A 54 5.37 -7.63 -12.07
N SER A 55 6.04 -6.66 -12.69
CA SER A 55 6.52 -6.76 -14.07
C SER A 55 7.89 -6.09 -14.20
N TYR A 56 8.94 -6.86 -14.49
CA TYR A 56 10.30 -6.37 -14.80
C TYR A 56 10.81 -5.23 -13.88
N GLY A 57 10.59 -5.34 -12.57
CA GLY A 57 11.03 -4.33 -11.58
C GLY A 57 10.05 -3.17 -11.35
N LYS A 58 8.88 -3.22 -11.98
CA LYS A 58 7.71 -2.38 -11.73
C LYS A 58 6.62 -3.18 -11.03
N VAL A 59 5.70 -2.46 -10.43
CA VAL A 59 4.48 -2.95 -9.81
C VAL A 59 3.32 -2.25 -10.48
N THR A 60 2.30 -3.01 -10.86
CA THR A 60 1.04 -2.51 -11.43
C THR A 60 -0.13 -3.03 -10.60
N ALA A 61 -1.27 -2.34 -10.59
CA ALA A 61 -2.49 -2.91 -10.01
C ALA A 61 -2.88 -4.20 -10.77
N ALA A 62 -3.30 -5.24 -10.05
CA ALA A 62 -3.66 -6.51 -10.69
C ALA A 62 -4.92 -6.40 -11.58
N ARG A 63 -5.84 -5.48 -11.23
CA ARG A 63 -7.04 -5.14 -12.02
C ARG A 63 -7.23 -3.63 -12.07
N ARG A 64 -7.59 -3.09 -13.24
CA ARG A 64 -8.06 -1.71 -13.37
C ARG A 64 -9.36 -1.57 -12.55
N GLY A 65 -9.31 -0.82 -11.46
CA GLY A 65 -10.42 -0.72 -10.51
C GLY A 65 -10.48 -1.83 -9.46
N ALA A 66 -9.37 -2.53 -9.18
CA ALA A 66 -9.27 -3.29 -7.93
C ALA A 66 -9.56 -2.33 -6.76
N GLU A 67 -10.46 -2.69 -5.88
CA GLU A 67 -10.68 -1.98 -4.63
C GLU A 67 -9.87 -2.66 -3.52
N LEU A 68 -9.37 -1.86 -2.58
CA LEU A 68 -8.75 -2.39 -1.38
C LEU A 68 -9.76 -3.31 -0.65
N PRO A 69 -9.31 -4.46 -0.11
CA PRO A 69 -10.12 -5.30 0.75
C PRO A 69 -10.75 -4.45 1.85
N VAL A 70 -12.01 -4.74 2.21
CA VAL A 70 -12.76 -3.95 3.19
C VAL A 70 -11.99 -3.80 4.51
N SER A 71 -11.24 -4.83 4.92
CA SER A 71 -10.34 -4.81 6.09
C SER A 71 -9.28 -3.70 6.03
N LEU A 72 -8.62 -3.52 4.89
CA LEU A 72 -7.63 -2.45 4.69
C LEU A 72 -8.29 -1.08 4.50
N ARG A 73 -9.49 -1.04 3.91
CA ARG A 73 -10.28 0.19 3.72
C ARG A 73 -10.76 0.79 5.06
N VAL A 74 -11.06 -0.07 6.05
CA VAL A 74 -11.42 0.38 7.40
C VAL A 74 -10.22 1.04 8.11
N SER A 75 -9.01 0.54 7.90
CA SER A 75 -7.79 1.14 8.46
C SER A 75 -7.57 2.57 7.92
N GLN A 76 -7.67 2.77 6.59
CA GLN A 76 -7.58 4.11 5.99
C GLN A 76 -8.59 5.10 6.57
N ASN A 77 -9.85 4.67 6.77
CA ASN A 77 -10.89 5.57 7.27
C ASN A 77 -10.75 5.86 8.78
N THR A 78 -10.12 4.95 9.53
CA THR A 78 -9.84 5.14 10.96
C THR A 78 -8.69 6.13 11.17
N GLU A 79 -7.68 6.11 10.29
CA GLU A 79 -6.56 7.05 10.33
C GLU A 79 -6.93 8.44 9.78
N ALA A 80 -7.73 8.50 8.72
CA ALA A 80 -8.29 9.76 8.22
C ALA A 80 -9.17 10.47 9.26
N LYS A 81 -9.85 9.72 10.14
CA LYS A 81 -10.64 10.29 11.25
C LYS A 81 -9.81 10.73 12.46
N ARG A 82 -8.59 10.22 12.66
CA ARG A 82 -7.73 10.66 13.78
C ARG A 82 -7.11 12.03 13.58
N ARG A 83 -7.01 12.52 12.33
CA ARG A 83 -6.51 13.89 12.06
C ARG A 83 -7.55 14.98 12.32
N ILE A 84 -8.82 14.61 12.54
CA ILE A 84 -9.91 15.55 12.83
C ILE A 84 -10.27 15.58 14.34
N GLY A 85 -9.61 14.76 15.16
CA GLY A 85 -9.85 14.66 16.61
C GLY A 85 -8.81 15.36 17.49
N ALA A 86 -8.02 16.28 16.95
CA ALA A 86 -7.07 17.11 17.72
C ALA A 86 -7.48 18.60 17.73
N LEU A 87 -8.78 18.87 17.54
CA LEU A 87 -9.40 20.19 17.56
C LEU A 87 -10.77 20.13 18.24
N ALA A 88 -10.87 19.35 19.32
CA ALA A 88 -11.98 19.39 20.27
C ALA A 88 -11.42 19.57 21.68
#